data_AF-A0A660UFP3-F1
#
_entry.id   AF-A0A660UFP3-F1
#
_cell.length_a   1.000
_cell.length_b   1.000
_cell.length_c   1.000
_cell.angle_alpha   90.00
_cell.angle_beta   90.00
_cell.angle_gamma   90.00
#
_symmetry.space_group_name_H-M   'P 1'
#
loop_
_entity.id
_entity.type
_entity.pdbx_description
1 polymer ?
#
loop_
_entity_poly.entity_id
_entity_poly.type
_entity_poly.pdbx_seq_one_letter_code
_entity_poly.pdbx_strand_id
1 'polypeptide(L)'
;IVGETGKVKTDIVAKRVVVGGTVIGNIDAEEEVLLLSTGRVLGNIRAPVVNLERGVVVEGEISVNGGQKKDIKSIVEESYMAGPKLEDMLHMEAEIHTLEKEKEDAGIKE
;
A
#
# COMPACT_ATOMS: atom_id res chain seq x y z
N ILE A 1 -12.84 -19.73 -9.25
CA ILE A 1 -11.75 -19.43 -10.20
C ILE A 1 -12.39 -18.86 -11.46
N VAL A 2 -11.89 -17.73 -11.96
CA VAL A 2 -12.30 -17.13 -13.24
C VAL A 2 -11.17 -17.39 -14.24
N GLY A 3 -11.44 -18.18 -15.28
CA GLY A 3 -10.45 -18.48 -16.33
C GLY A 3 -10.15 -17.26 -17.22
N GLU A 4 -9.15 -17.37 -18.09
CA GLU A 4 -8.68 -16.29 -18.97
C GLU A 4 -9.79 -15.65 -19.82
N THR A 5 -10.68 -16.46 -20.37
CA THR A 5 -11.83 -15.99 -21.18
C THR A 5 -13.07 -15.70 -20.34
N GLY A 6 -13.00 -15.92 -19.03
CA GLY A 6 -14.11 -15.75 -18.10
C GLY A 6 -14.51 -14.28 -17.99
N LYS A 7 -15.80 -14.00 -18.14
CA LYS A 7 -16.39 -12.67 -17.93
C LYS A 7 -17.47 -12.79 -16.87
N VAL A 8 -17.26 -12.11 -15.76
CA VAL A 8 -18.14 -12.21 -14.59
C VAL A 8 -18.57 -10.82 -14.19
N LYS A 9 -19.88 -10.61 -14.02
CA LYS A 9 -20.45 -9.36 -13.52
C LYS A 9 -21.34 -9.64 -12.31
N THR A 10 -20.73 -9.78 -11.15
CA THR A 10 -21.42 -10.03 -9.87
C THR A 10 -20.46 -9.80 -8.71
N ASP A 11 -21.00 -9.66 -7.51
CA ASP A 11 -20.23 -9.75 -6.29
C ASP A 11 -19.78 -11.20 -6.04
N ILE A 12 -18.51 -11.37 -5.69
CA ILE A 12 -17.86 -12.67 -5.46
C ILE A 12 -17.53 -12.75 -3.97
N VAL A 13 -18.08 -13.75 -3.28
CA VAL A 13 -17.71 -14.06 -1.89
C VAL A 13 -17.17 -15.48 -1.84
N ALA A 14 -15.91 -15.64 -1.43
CA ALA A 14 -15.26 -16.95 -1.36
C ALA A 14 -14.09 -16.94 -0.38
N LYS A 15 -13.56 -18.11 -0.02
CA LYS A 15 -12.32 -18.18 0.77
C LYS A 15 -11.09 -17.75 -0.02
N ARG A 16 -10.96 -18.31 -1.22
CA ARG A 16 -9.85 -18.08 -2.14
C ARG A 16 -10.38 -17.71 -3.51
N VAL A 17 -9.92 -16.59 -4.05
CA VAL A 17 -10.35 -16.10 -5.37
C VAL A 17 -9.16 -16.07 -6.31
N VAL A 18 -9.30 -16.67 -7.49
CA VAL A 18 -8.28 -16.62 -8.56
C VAL A 18 -8.93 -16.03 -9.80
N VAL A 19 -8.37 -14.94 -10.31
CA VAL A 19 -8.90 -14.18 -11.46
C VAL A 19 -7.87 -14.14 -12.58
N GLY A 20 -8.14 -14.87 -13.67
CA GLY A 20 -7.41 -14.74 -14.94
C GLY A 20 -8.20 -14.02 -16.04
N GLY A 21 -9.50 -13.81 -15.85
CA GLY A 21 -10.37 -13.17 -16.84
C GLY A 21 -10.79 -11.76 -16.44
N THR A 22 -11.99 -11.36 -16.86
CA THR A 22 -12.58 -10.05 -16.56
C THR A 22 -13.66 -10.17 -15.49
N VAL A 23 -13.54 -9.39 -14.41
CA VAL A 23 -14.52 -9.34 -13.31
C VAL A 23 -14.98 -7.90 -13.12
N ILE A 24 -16.29 -7.72 -13.02
CA ILE A 24 -16.94 -6.45 -12.69
C ILE A 24 -17.84 -6.68 -11.47
N GLY A 25 -17.47 -6.12 -10.33
CA GLY A 25 -18.18 -6.32 -9.06
C GLY A 25 -17.26 -6.34 -7.86
N ASN A 26 -17.82 -6.44 -6.66
CA ASN A 26 -17.02 -6.49 -5.44
C ASN A 26 -16.49 -7.91 -5.21
N ILE A 27 -15.25 -8.03 -4.76
CA ILE A 27 -14.61 -9.29 -4.41
C ILE A 27 -14.35 -9.28 -2.91
N ASP A 28 -15.01 -10.17 -2.17
CA ASP A 28 -14.77 -10.41 -0.76
C ASP A 28 -14.14 -11.81 -0.59
N ALA A 29 -12.88 -11.83 -0.17
CA ALA A 29 -12.12 -13.05 0.04
C ALA A 29 -11.75 -13.21 1.52
N GLU A 30 -12.03 -14.38 2.10
CA GLU A 30 -11.69 -14.64 3.51
C GLU A 30 -10.21 -14.93 3.73
N GLU A 31 -9.49 -15.46 2.74
CA GLU A 31 -8.08 -15.86 2.85
C GLU A 31 -7.19 -15.07 1.89
N GLU A 32 -7.38 -15.26 0.58
CA GLU A 32 -6.52 -14.62 -0.43
C GLU A 32 -7.22 -14.38 -1.78
N VAL A 33 -6.75 -13.36 -2.49
CA VAL A 33 -7.08 -13.08 -3.88
C VAL A 33 -5.82 -13.13 -4.73
N LEU A 34 -5.84 -13.93 -5.79
CA LEU A 34 -4.76 -14.02 -6.78
C LEU A 34 -5.26 -13.51 -8.13
N LEU A 35 -4.68 -12.42 -8.60
CA LEU A 35 -4.88 -11.94 -9.96
C LEU A 35 -3.74 -12.45 -10.83
N LEU A 36 -4.09 -13.23 -11.85
CA LEU A 36 -3.15 -13.77 -12.83
C LEU A 36 -2.83 -12.71 -13.89
N SER A 37 -1.78 -12.95 -14.68
CA SER A 37 -1.21 -11.99 -15.64
C SER A 37 -2.21 -11.32 -16.60
N THR A 38 -3.34 -11.98 -16.93
CA THR A 38 -4.40 -11.47 -17.82
C THR A 38 -5.64 -10.94 -17.07
N GLY A 39 -5.62 -10.97 -15.74
CA GLY A 39 -6.71 -10.61 -14.87
C GLY A 39 -7.08 -9.13 -14.95
N ARG A 40 -8.37 -8.86 -15.14
CA ARG A 40 -8.95 -7.52 -15.19
C ARG A 40 -10.06 -7.42 -14.16
N VAL A 41 -9.96 -6.49 -13.23
CA VAL A 41 -10.98 -6.30 -12.18
C VAL A 41 -11.42 -4.84 -12.14
N LEU A 42 -12.74 -4.63 -12.15
CA LEU A 42 -13.36 -3.34 -11.91
C LEU A 42 -14.32 -3.48 -10.72
N GLY A 43 -13.95 -2.88 -9.59
CA GLY A 43 -14.71 -2.96 -8.34
C GLY A 43 -13.81 -3.05 -7.11
N ASN A 44 -14.43 -3.17 -5.94
CA ASN A 44 -13.71 -3.17 -4.67
C ASN A 44 -13.25 -4.58 -4.31
N ILE A 45 -12.01 -4.71 -3.84
CA ILE A 45 -11.42 -5.98 -3.41
C ILE A 45 -11.13 -5.91 -1.92
N ARG A 46 -11.69 -6.84 -1.15
CA ARG A 46 -11.42 -7.02 0.27
C ARG A 46 -10.83 -8.39 0.49
N ALA A 47 -9.63 -8.45 1.06
CA ALA A 47 -8.97 -9.70 1.39
C ALA A 47 -7.90 -9.50 2.47
N PRO A 48 -7.51 -10.55 3.21
CA PRO A 48 -6.33 -10.49 4.06
C PRO A 48 -5.03 -10.46 3.26
N VAL A 49 -5.00 -11.16 2.12
CA VAL A 49 -3.83 -11.27 1.24
C VAL A 49 -4.26 -11.06 -0.22
N VAL A 50 -3.53 -10.20 -0.94
CA VAL A 50 -3.76 -9.96 -2.38
C VAL A 50 -2.45 -10.15 -3.13
N ASN A 51 -2.45 -11.07 -4.08
CA ASN A 51 -1.32 -11.39 -4.96
C ASN A 51 -1.64 -10.90 -6.37
N LEU A 52 -0.77 -10.06 -6.92
CA LEU A 52 -0.91 -9.48 -8.25
C LEU A 52 0.25 -9.96 -9.14
N GLU A 53 -0.06 -10.67 -10.22
CA GLU A 53 0.93 -10.98 -11.24
C GLU A 53 1.23 -9.77 -12.14
N ARG A 54 2.31 -9.85 -12.92
CA ARG A 54 2.67 -8.79 -13.87
C ARG A 54 1.64 -8.69 -14.99
N GLY A 55 1.21 -7.46 -15.30
CA GLY A 55 0.28 -7.19 -16.40
C GLY A 55 -1.21 -7.17 -16.01
N VAL A 56 -1.52 -7.36 -14.73
CA VAL A 56 -2.89 -7.22 -14.21
C VAL A 56 -3.39 -5.78 -14.36
N VAL A 57 -4.71 -5.63 -14.53
CA VAL A 57 -5.38 -4.34 -14.52
C VAL A 57 -6.46 -4.37 -13.45
N VAL A 58 -6.34 -3.49 -12.46
CA VAL A 58 -7.32 -3.36 -11.38
C VAL A 58 -7.71 -1.90 -11.23
N GLU A 59 -9.01 -1.65 -11.19
CA GLU A 59 -9.58 -0.33 -10.95
C GLU A 59 -10.64 -0.44 -9.84
N GLY A 60 -10.38 0.24 -8.71
CA GLY A 60 -11.26 0.23 -7.54
C GLY A 60 -10.49 0.38 -6.24
N GLU A 61 -11.18 0.17 -5.12
CA GLU A 61 -10.57 0.20 -3.79
C GLU A 61 -10.10 -1.21 -3.39
N ILE A 62 -8.83 -1.35 -3.01
CA ILE A 62 -8.28 -2.59 -2.47
C ILE A 62 -8.02 -2.40 -0.98
N SER A 63 -8.77 -3.14 -0.15
CA SER A 63 -8.58 -3.17 1.29
C SER A 63 -7.90 -4.48 1.70
N VAL A 64 -6.64 -4.37 2.13
CA VAL A 64 -5.84 -5.50 2.64
C VAL A 64 -5.75 -5.41 4.16
N ASN A 65 -6.39 -6.33 4.88
CA ASN A 65 -6.46 -6.27 6.35
C ASN A 65 -5.39 -7.11 7.07
N GLY A 66 -4.57 -7.88 6.33
CA GLY A 66 -3.48 -8.67 6.91
C GLY A 66 -3.90 -9.68 7.99
N GLY A 67 -5.19 -10.06 8.03
CA GLY A 67 -5.74 -10.92 9.08
C GLY A 67 -5.89 -10.24 10.45
N GLN A 68 -5.68 -8.92 10.53
CA GLN A 68 -5.80 -8.15 11.77
C GLN A 68 -7.18 -7.49 11.87
N LYS A 69 -7.81 -7.59 13.05
CA LYS A 69 -9.09 -6.91 13.38
C LYS A 69 -8.92 -5.45 13.79
N LYS A 70 -7.69 -4.92 13.79
CA LYS A 70 -7.41 -3.51 14.09
C LYS A 70 -7.65 -2.66 12.85
N ASP A 71 -8.14 -1.44 13.06
CA ASP A 71 -8.33 -0.46 11.99
C ASP A 71 -7.02 -0.24 11.22
N ILE A 72 -7.06 -0.51 9.91
CA ILE A 72 -5.91 -0.41 8.99
C ILE A 72 -5.24 0.98 9.08
N LYS A 73 -6.05 2.02 9.31
CA LYS A 73 -5.58 3.40 9.45
C LYS A 73 -4.60 3.56 10.61
N SER A 74 -4.93 3.02 11.79
CA SER A 74 -4.09 3.17 12.97
C SER A 74 -2.74 2.48 12.81
N ILE A 75 -2.69 1.32 12.14
CA ILE A 75 -1.43 0.61 11.90
C ILE A 75 -0.49 1.44 11.01
N VAL A 76 -1.04 2.06 9.95
CA VAL A 76 -0.27 2.90 9.03
C VAL A 76 0.16 4.21 9.71
N GLU A 77 -0.74 4.85 10.46
CA GLU A 77 -0.45 6.08 11.20
C GLU A 77 0.59 5.87 12.30
N GLU A 78 0.47 4.81 13.11
CA GLU A 78 1.46 4.44 14.13
C GLU A 78 2.84 4.22 13.49
N SER A 79 2.90 3.51 12.35
CA SER A 79 4.15 3.27 11.63
C SER A 79 4.78 4.56 11.08
N TYR A 80 3.95 5.50 10.61
CA TYR A 80 4.42 6.80 10.14
C TYR A 80 4.93 7.69 11.29
N MET A 81 4.25 7.67 12.44
CA MET A 81 4.61 8.50 13.60
C MET A 81 5.81 7.97 14.39
N ALA A 82 6.17 6.69 14.23
CA ALA A 82 7.31 6.07 14.91
C ALA A 82 8.67 6.38 14.25
N GLY A 83 8.69 6.96 13.05
CA GLY A 83 9.92 7.40 12.36
C GLY A 83 10.28 8.86 12.66
N PRO A 84 11.55 9.29 12.49
CA PRO A 84 11.92 10.70 12.55
C PRO A 84 11.15 11.44 11.46
N LYS A 85 10.37 12.44 11.85
CA LYS A 85 9.62 13.23 10.88
C LYS A 85 10.57 14.13 10.10
N LEU A 86 10.22 14.40 8.84
CA LEU A 86 11.02 15.28 7.99
C LEU A 86 11.16 16.66 8.64
N GLU A 87 10.12 17.15 9.33
CA GLU A 87 10.18 18.42 10.08
C GLU A 87 11.24 18.41 11.20
N ASP A 88 11.42 17.29 11.90
CA ASP A 88 12.43 17.13 12.94
C ASP A 88 13.86 17.05 12.36
N MET A 89 14.00 16.50 11.15
CA MET A 89 15.28 16.44 10.43
C MET A 89 15.72 17.81 9.90
N LEU A 90 14.78 18.64 9.39
CA LEU A 90 15.08 19.99 8.92
C LEU A 90 15.52 20.93 10.05
N HIS A 91 15.00 20.74 11.27
CA HIS A 91 15.46 21.53 12.42
C HIS A 91 16.90 21.19 12.85
N MET A 92 17.34 19.94 12.68
CA MET A 92 18.73 19.55 12.92
C MET A 92 19.69 20.19 11.90
N GLU A 93 19.30 20.31 10.63
CA GLU A 93 20.13 20.97 9.60
C GLU A 93 20.26 22.49 9.83
N ALA A 94 19.19 23.16 10.29
CA ALA A 94 19.23 24.59 10.59
C ALA A 94 20.15 24.92 11.78
N GLU A 95 20.22 24.04 12.78
CA GLU A 95 21.09 24.20 13.94
C GLU A 95 22.57 23.96 13.57
N ILE A 96 22.86 22.96 12.72
CA ILE A 96 24.20 22.70 12.19
C ILE A 96 24.70 23.88 11.35
N HIS A 97 23.86 24.47 10.49
CA HIS A 97 24.27 25.57 9.63
C HIS A 97 24.48 26.91 10.39
N THR A 98 23.80 27.09 11.53
CA THR A 98 24.02 28.24 12.42
C THR A 98 25.37 28.12 13.13
N LEU A 99 25.75 26.91 13.56
CA LEU A 99 27.03 26.62 14.22
C LEU A 99 28.26 26.72 13.30
N GLU A 100 28.14 26.39 12.01
CA GLU A 100 29.24 26.53 11.03
C GLU A 100 29.55 28.00 10.72
N LYS A 101 28.52 28.86 10.67
CA LYS A 101 28.69 30.31 10.45
C LYS A 101 29.43 31.02 11.60
N GLU A 102 29.15 30.65 12.85
CA GLU A 102 29.87 31.21 14.02
C GLU A 102 31.34 30.78 14.07
N LYS A 103 31.69 29.60 13.53
CA LYS A 103 33.08 29.14 13.44
C LYS A 103 33.87 29.83 12.31
N GLU A 104 33.21 30.19 11.20
CA GLU A 104 33.83 30.88 10.07
C GLU A 104 34.12 32.36 10.40
N ASP A 105 33.24 33.03 11.16
CA ASP A 105 33.44 34.42 11.63
C ASP A 105 34.48 34.53 12.76
N ALA A 106 34.72 33.45 13.51
CA ALA A 106 35.69 33.42 14.62
C ALA A 106 37.16 33.34 14.17
N GLY A 107 37.46 33.12 12.89
CA GLY A 107 38.81 33.30 12.34
C GLY A 107 39.93 32.51 13.03
N ILE A 108 39.65 31.33 13.60
CA ILE A 108 40.70 30.48 14.19
C ILE A 108 41.21 29.51 13.11
N LYS A 109 42.30 29.91 12.45
CA LYS A 109 43.23 28.99 11.77
C LYS A 109 43.85 28.05 12.82
N GLU A 110 43.98 26.78 12.43
CA GLU A 110 44.69 25.66 13.07
C GLU A 110 45.38 25.90 14.43
#